data_AF-A0A524DJA0-F1
#
_entry.id   AF-A0A524DJA0-F1
#
_cell.length_a   1.000
_cell.length_b   1.000
_cell.length_c   1.000
_cell.angle_alpha   90.00
_cell.angle_beta   90.00
_cell.angle_gamma   90.00
#
_symmetry.space_group_name_H-M   'P 1'
#
loop_
_entity.id
_entity.type
_entity.pdbx_description
1 polymer ?
#
loop_
_entity_poly.entity_id
_entity_poly.type
_entity_poly.pdbx_seq_one_letter_code
_entity_poly.pdbx_strand_id
1 'polypeptide(L)'
;MNYSMFKKSEFFEFFNLTEKGSAELDSGLREVHLKTGGFQEHIDLFIYLNKKEEIKKGRLFLDREWIGDINSINPFGTDISKSFIDILFPNSLLPDFKKHLIHYLFNLRGNNQVYIPLHKAFQEFEDAAPETIPFLDVYRGEKKKSTKSTESLILSMENILSEDKARLLIEINLKN
;
A
#
# COMPACT_ATOMS: atom_id res chain seq x y z
N MET A 1 -1.70 8.99 -13.60
CA MET A 1 -3.15 8.68 -13.50
C MET A 1 -3.90 9.96 -13.13
N ASN A 2 -5.02 10.24 -13.79
CA ASN A 2 -5.89 11.38 -13.44
C ASN A 2 -6.90 10.99 -12.35
N TYR A 3 -7.28 11.94 -11.49
CA TYR A 3 -8.18 11.70 -10.38
C TYR A 3 -9.58 11.21 -10.80
N SER A 4 -10.12 11.73 -11.91
CA SER A 4 -11.41 11.28 -12.44
C SER A 4 -11.40 9.81 -12.88
N MET A 5 -10.26 9.33 -13.41
CA MET A 5 -10.06 7.92 -13.76
C MET A 5 -9.90 7.07 -12.50
N PHE A 6 -9.18 7.56 -11.50
CA PHE A 6 -9.04 6.89 -10.20
C PHE A 6 -10.41 6.67 -9.54
N LYS A 7 -11.31 7.66 -9.56
CA LYS A 7 -12.68 7.52 -9.01
C LYS A 7 -13.56 6.50 -9.72
N LYS A 8 -13.21 6.13 -10.95
CA LYS A 8 -13.89 5.10 -11.76
C LYS A 8 -13.13 3.77 -11.78
N SER A 9 -12.08 3.65 -10.97
CA SER A 9 -11.28 2.43 -10.92
C SER A 9 -11.99 1.37 -10.06
N GLU A 10 -11.72 0.10 -10.38
CA GLU A 10 -12.19 -1.03 -9.58
C GLU A 10 -11.79 -0.90 -8.11
N PHE A 11 -10.58 -0.38 -7.83
CA PHE A 11 -10.14 -0.09 -6.45
C PHE A 11 -11.10 0.86 -5.73
N PHE A 12 -11.51 1.95 -6.38
CA PHE A 12 -12.38 2.94 -5.77
C PHE A 12 -13.79 2.39 -5.50
N GLU A 13 -14.34 1.62 -6.44
CA GLU A 13 -15.67 1.03 -6.35
C GLU A 13 -15.69 -0.14 -5.35
N PHE A 14 -14.74 -1.08 -5.44
CA PHE A 14 -14.66 -2.27 -4.59
C PHE A 14 -14.53 -1.91 -3.10
N PHE A 15 -13.67 -0.96 -2.76
CA PHE A 15 -13.52 -0.50 -1.37
C PHE A 15 -14.54 0.57 -0.96
N ASN A 16 -15.47 0.93 -1.85
CA ASN A 16 -16.50 1.96 -1.66
C ASN A 16 -15.90 3.26 -1.08
N LEU A 17 -14.88 3.79 -1.76
CA LEU A 17 -14.15 4.96 -1.27
C LEU A 17 -15.03 6.20 -1.31
N THR A 18 -14.95 7.01 -0.26
CA THR A 18 -15.66 8.29 -0.16
C THR A 18 -14.71 9.40 0.24
N GLU A 19 -14.85 10.55 -0.43
CA GLU A 19 -14.13 11.77 -0.07
C GLU A 19 -14.68 12.32 1.25
N LYS A 20 -13.81 12.53 2.24
CA LYS A 20 -14.15 13.13 3.53
C LYS A 20 -13.74 14.59 3.63
N GLY A 21 -12.73 15.00 2.87
CA GLY A 21 -12.27 16.37 2.82
C GLY A 21 -11.14 16.56 1.82
N SER A 22 -10.82 17.82 1.56
CA SER A 22 -9.67 18.20 0.75
C SER A 22 -9.05 19.48 1.29
N ALA A 23 -7.74 19.60 1.17
CA ALA A 23 -6.99 20.78 1.56
C ALA A 23 -5.95 21.13 0.49
N GLU A 24 -5.82 22.43 0.19
CA GLU A 24 -4.69 22.93 -0.60
C GLU A 24 -3.46 23.03 0.30
N LEU A 25 -2.33 22.54 -0.19
CA LEU A 25 -1.05 22.58 0.51
C LEU A 25 -0.18 23.71 -0.05
N ASP A 26 0.74 24.22 0.78
CA ASP A 26 1.72 25.25 0.36
C ASP A 26 2.60 24.80 -0.82
N SER A 27 2.72 23.48 -1.04
CA SER A 27 3.40 22.89 -2.20
C SER A 27 2.66 23.08 -3.53
N GLY A 28 1.44 23.63 -3.51
CA GLY A 28 0.55 23.75 -4.66
C GLY A 28 -0.11 22.43 -5.06
N LEU A 29 -0.04 21.42 -4.19
CA LEU A 29 -0.79 20.18 -4.32
C LEU A 29 -2.09 20.26 -3.53
N ARG A 30 -3.15 19.65 -4.06
CA ARG A 30 -4.40 19.41 -3.35
C ARG A 30 -4.37 18.03 -2.72
N GLU A 31 -4.40 17.95 -1.39
CA GLU A 31 -4.62 16.71 -0.67
C GLU A 31 -6.12 16.39 -0.63
N VAL A 32 -6.46 15.13 -0.88
CA VAL A 32 -7.82 14.60 -0.76
C VAL A 32 -7.79 13.42 0.21
N HIS A 33 -8.58 13.52 1.27
CA HIS A 33 -8.74 12.46 2.27
C HIS A 33 -9.91 11.56 1.88
N LEU A 34 -9.63 10.27 1.75
CA LEU A 34 -10.54 9.21 1.37
C LEU A 34 -10.69 8.19 2.50
N LYS A 35 -11.91 7.71 2.70
CA LYS A 35 -12.23 6.61 3.60
C LYS A 35 -12.95 5.49 2.86
N THR A 36 -12.65 4.26 3.25
CA THR A 36 -13.34 3.05 2.79
C THR A 36 -14.77 2.98 3.33
N GLY A 37 -15.62 2.19 2.68
CA GLY A 37 -16.98 1.93 3.19
C GLY A 37 -17.01 1.05 4.45
N GLY A 38 -16.01 0.18 4.63
CA GLY A 38 -15.83 -0.68 5.80
C GLY A 38 -14.44 -0.55 6.41
N PHE A 39 -14.30 -0.85 7.71
CA PHE A 39 -13.04 -0.74 8.47
C PHE A 39 -12.40 0.67 8.41
N GLN A 40 -13.22 1.71 8.25
CA GLN A 40 -12.78 3.11 8.10
C GLN A 40 -12.03 3.62 9.34
N GLU A 41 -12.21 2.99 10.49
CA GLU A 41 -11.51 3.28 11.74
C GLU A 41 -10.04 2.84 11.72
N HIS A 42 -9.69 1.89 10.84
CA HIS A 42 -8.35 1.31 10.73
C HIS A 42 -7.57 1.79 9.51
N ILE A 43 -8.26 2.43 8.56
CA ILE A 43 -7.74 2.76 7.23
C ILE A 43 -7.87 4.26 6.99
N ASP A 44 -6.77 4.93 6.67
CA ASP A 44 -6.79 6.30 6.12
C ASP A 44 -6.07 6.32 4.78
N LEU A 45 -6.67 6.97 3.79
CA LEU A 45 -6.11 7.09 2.46
C LEU A 45 -6.05 8.55 2.04
N PHE A 46 -4.89 9.00 1.59
CA PHE A 46 -4.68 10.35 1.10
C PHE A 46 -4.13 10.32 -0.31
N ILE A 47 -4.70 11.14 -1.19
CA ILE A 47 -4.24 11.34 -2.56
C ILE A 47 -3.86 12.79 -2.73
N TYR A 48 -2.70 13.04 -3.34
CA TYR A 48 -2.18 14.37 -3.59
C TYR A 48 -2.18 14.64 -5.08
N LEU A 49 -2.88 15.69 -5.47
CA LEU A 49 -3.15 16.07 -6.85
C LEU A 49 -2.39 17.33 -7.21
N ASN A 50 -1.85 17.39 -8.43
CA ASN A 50 -1.39 18.67 -8.98
C ASN A 50 -2.57 19.50 -9.53
N LYS A 51 -2.27 20.71 -10.02
CA LYS A 51 -3.27 21.61 -10.66
C LYS A 51 -3.99 21.03 -11.89
N LYS A 52 -3.47 19.94 -12.47
CA LYS A 52 -4.07 19.22 -13.61
C LYS A 52 -4.89 18.00 -13.15
N GLU A 53 -5.15 17.88 -11.85
CA GLU A 53 -5.80 16.72 -11.21
C GLU A 53 -5.10 15.39 -11.47
N GLU A 54 -3.80 15.41 -11.73
CA GLU A 54 -2.99 14.21 -11.80
C GLU A 54 -2.55 13.81 -10.39
N ILE A 55 -2.68 12.53 -10.08
CA ILE A 55 -2.16 11.97 -8.83
C ILE A 55 -0.64 12.00 -8.90
N LYS A 56 -0.03 12.71 -7.96
CA LYS A 56 1.43 12.77 -7.77
C LYS A 56 1.88 11.97 -6.57
N LYS A 57 1.01 11.78 -5.59
CA LYS A 57 1.34 10.97 -4.42
C LYS A 57 0.10 10.30 -3.86
N GLY A 58 0.27 9.13 -3.30
CA GLY A 58 -0.72 8.46 -2.48
C GLY A 58 -0.10 7.98 -1.17
N ARG A 59 -0.89 8.03 -0.10
CA ARG A 59 -0.58 7.44 1.20
C ARG A 59 -1.72 6.56 1.64
N LEU A 60 -1.39 5.36 2.10
CA LEU A 60 -2.30 4.45 2.76
C LEU A 60 -1.75 4.18 4.15
N PHE A 61 -2.54 4.49 5.17
CA PHE A 61 -2.26 4.18 6.57
C PHE A 61 -3.16 3.05 7.02
N LEU A 62 -2.57 2.06 7.68
CA LEU A 62 -3.26 0.90 8.23
C LEU A 62 -2.85 0.70 9.68
N ASP A 63 -3.82 0.53 10.58
CA ASP A 63 -3.54 0.26 11.99
C ASP A 63 -2.81 -1.07 12.17
N ARG A 64 -1.70 -1.07 12.93
CA ARG A 64 -0.89 -2.28 13.15
C ARG A 64 -1.66 -3.39 13.84
N GLU A 65 -2.42 -3.05 14.87
CA GLU A 65 -3.23 -4.02 15.62
C GLU A 65 -4.29 -4.69 14.73
N TRP A 66 -4.76 -3.99 13.69
CA TRP A 66 -5.77 -4.52 12.77
C TRP A 66 -5.18 -5.35 11.62
N ILE A 67 -4.04 -4.94 11.06
CA ILE A 67 -3.38 -5.71 9.99
C ILE A 67 -2.62 -6.94 10.52
N GLY A 68 -2.23 -6.90 11.80
CA GLY A 68 -1.52 -7.98 12.47
C GLY A 68 0.00 -7.91 12.31
N ASP A 69 0.68 -9.05 12.38
CA ASP A 69 2.13 -9.21 12.42
C ASP A 69 2.59 -10.53 11.75
N ILE A 70 3.85 -10.92 11.93
CA ILE A 70 4.38 -12.20 11.44
C ILE A 70 3.54 -13.43 11.85
N ASN A 71 2.81 -13.39 12.96
CA ASN A 71 2.05 -14.54 13.46
C ASN A 71 0.64 -14.61 12.85
N SER A 72 0.02 -13.46 12.62
CA SER A 72 -1.32 -13.37 12.03
C SER A 72 -1.40 -12.13 11.14
N ILE A 73 -1.77 -12.33 9.87
CA ILE A 73 -2.00 -11.23 8.93
C ILE A 73 -3.48 -11.20 8.57
N ASN A 74 -4.08 -10.02 8.63
CA ASN A 74 -5.45 -9.79 8.20
C ASN A 74 -5.53 -9.75 6.66
N PRO A 75 -6.29 -10.65 6.01
CA PRO A 75 -6.37 -10.71 4.56
C PRO A 75 -6.99 -9.45 3.93
N PHE A 76 -7.85 -8.71 4.65
CA PHE A 76 -8.37 -7.44 4.14
C PHE A 76 -7.29 -6.37 4.09
N GLY A 77 -6.38 -6.36 5.08
CA GLY A 77 -5.24 -5.46 5.08
C GLY A 77 -4.34 -5.69 3.86
N THR A 78 -4.05 -6.95 3.54
CA THR A 78 -3.21 -7.27 2.38
C THR A 78 -3.92 -6.98 1.06
N ASP A 79 -5.23 -7.24 0.99
CA ASP A 79 -6.04 -6.99 -0.21
C ASP A 79 -6.15 -5.51 -0.57
N ILE A 80 -6.37 -4.62 0.41
CA ILE A 80 -6.36 -3.18 0.16
C ILE A 80 -4.95 -2.68 -0.17
N SER A 81 -3.91 -3.20 0.51
CA SER A 81 -2.53 -2.79 0.29
C SER A 81 -2.06 -3.12 -1.12
N LYS A 82 -2.31 -4.36 -1.60
CA LYS A 82 -1.93 -4.77 -2.96
C LYS A 82 -2.68 -3.95 -4.00
N SER A 83 -3.97 -3.67 -3.78
CA SER A 83 -4.82 -3.01 -4.77
C SER A 83 -4.49 -1.52 -4.85
N PHE A 84 -4.14 -0.91 -3.72
CA PHE A 84 -3.59 0.45 -3.65
C PHE A 84 -2.26 0.58 -4.40
N ILE A 85 -1.35 -0.38 -4.22
CA ILE A 85 -0.10 -0.42 -4.98
C ILE A 85 -0.40 -0.63 -6.46
N ASP A 86 -1.30 -1.53 -6.80
CA ASP A 86 -1.61 -1.84 -8.19
C ASP A 86 -2.16 -0.64 -8.96
N ILE A 87 -3.08 0.11 -8.36
CA ILE A 87 -3.72 1.24 -9.01
C ILE A 87 -2.78 2.45 -9.12
N LEU A 88 -1.95 2.73 -8.10
CA LEU A 88 -1.10 3.92 -8.08
C LEU A 88 0.30 3.72 -8.69
N PHE A 89 0.84 2.49 -8.65
CA PHE A 89 2.17 2.19 -9.19
C PHE A 89 2.07 1.98 -10.72
N PRO A 90 2.71 2.84 -11.55
CA PRO A 90 2.59 2.74 -13.00
C PRO A 90 3.16 1.42 -13.56
N ASN A 91 2.40 0.73 -14.41
CA ASN A 91 2.81 -0.55 -15.02
C ASN A 91 4.08 -0.47 -15.88
N SER A 92 4.42 0.72 -16.38
CA SER A 92 5.65 0.93 -17.17
C SER A 92 6.91 0.98 -16.31
N LEU A 93 6.78 1.14 -14.99
CA LEU A 93 7.90 1.25 -14.06
C LEU A 93 8.04 -0.07 -13.30
N LEU A 94 9.25 -0.65 -13.32
CA LEU A 94 9.59 -1.86 -12.56
C LEU A 94 8.51 -2.96 -12.59
N PRO A 95 8.06 -3.40 -13.78
CA PRO A 95 6.88 -4.28 -13.92
C PRO A 95 7.03 -5.60 -13.14
N ASP A 96 8.19 -6.24 -13.19
CA ASP A 96 8.44 -7.50 -12.49
C ASP A 96 8.42 -7.32 -10.97
N PHE A 97 9.07 -6.27 -10.45
CA PHE A 97 9.03 -5.93 -9.03
C PHE A 97 7.60 -5.69 -8.55
N LYS A 98 6.83 -4.89 -9.29
CA LYS A 98 5.42 -4.60 -8.97
C LYS A 98 4.60 -5.89 -8.93
N LYS A 99 4.71 -6.72 -9.97
CA LYS A 99 4.01 -8.01 -10.08
C LYS A 99 4.33 -8.91 -8.89
N HIS A 100 5.61 -9.07 -8.57
CA HIS A 100 6.05 -9.90 -7.44
C HIS A 100 5.55 -9.34 -6.11
N LEU A 101 5.68 -8.04 -5.87
CA LEU A 101 5.21 -7.43 -4.62
C LEU A 101 3.70 -7.60 -4.42
N ILE A 102 2.89 -7.37 -5.45
CA ILE A 102 1.43 -7.58 -5.40
C ILE A 102 1.11 -9.05 -5.12
N HIS A 103 1.78 -9.96 -5.83
CA HIS A 103 1.58 -11.39 -5.66
C HIS A 103 1.91 -11.84 -4.23
N TYR A 104 3.02 -11.38 -3.67
CA TYR A 104 3.40 -11.73 -2.30
C TYR A 104 2.47 -11.12 -1.26
N LEU A 105 2.10 -9.86 -1.40
CA LEU A 105 1.14 -9.25 -0.48
C LEU A 105 -0.19 -10.02 -0.49
N PHE A 106 -0.71 -10.39 -1.66
CA PHE A 106 -1.94 -11.17 -1.77
C PHE A 106 -1.86 -12.51 -1.01
N ASN A 107 -0.73 -13.18 -1.14
CA ASN A 107 -0.49 -14.49 -0.54
C ASN A 107 0.13 -14.42 0.85
N LEU A 108 0.37 -13.22 1.39
CA LEU A 108 0.99 -13.05 2.70
C LEU A 108 0.08 -13.60 3.78
N ARG A 109 0.62 -14.51 4.60
CA ARG A 109 -0.05 -15.14 5.73
C ARG A 109 0.90 -15.11 6.93
N GLY A 110 0.34 -14.98 8.12
CA GLY A 110 1.12 -15.15 9.34
C GLY A 110 1.45 -16.61 9.60
N ASN A 111 2.49 -16.88 10.39
CA ASN A 111 2.99 -18.22 10.69
C ASN A 111 1.90 -19.17 11.22
N ASN A 112 0.93 -18.64 11.97
CA ASN A 112 -0.16 -19.44 12.52
C ASN A 112 -1.28 -19.74 11.50
N GLN A 113 -1.21 -19.16 10.31
CA GLN A 113 -2.20 -19.29 9.23
C GLN A 113 -1.72 -20.17 8.07
N VAL A 114 -0.49 -20.69 8.14
CA VAL A 114 0.12 -21.49 7.06
C VAL A 114 0.09 -22.98 7.39
N TYR A 115 -0.45 -23.79 6.47
CA TYR A 115 -0.24 -25.25 6.50
C TYR A 115 1.14 -25.59 5.93
N ILE A 116 1.89 -26.47 6.60
CA ILE A 116 3.32 -26.79 6.36
C ILE A 116 3.70 -26.97 4.86
N PRO A 117 2.93 -27.65 3.99
CA PRO A 117 3.26 -27.80 2.58
C PRO A 117 3.23 -26.47 1.79
N LEU A 118 2.33 -25.57 2.18
CA LEU A 118 2.17 -24.25 1.54
C LEU A 118 3.37 -23.33 1.87
N HIS A 119 3.98 -23.51 3.05
CA HIS A 119 5.12 -22.70 3.50
C HIS A 119 6.36 -22.88 2.62
N LYS A 120 6.66 -24.12 2.20
CA LYS A 120 7.83 -24.40 1.34
C LYS A 120 7.69 -23.79 -0.06
N ALA A 121 6.50 -23.84 -0.65
CA ALA A 121 6.24 -23.22 -1.94
C ALA A 121 6.38 -21.69 -1.88
N PHE A 122 6.03 -21.06 -0.74
CA PHE A 122 6.26 -19.63 -0.55
C PHE A 122 7.73 -19.27 -0.41
N GLN A 123 8.52 -20.06 0.33
CA GLN A 123 9.96 -19.82 0.48
C GLN A 123 10.69 -19.91 -0.86
N GLU A 124 10.44 -20.96 -1.64
CA GLU A 124 11.04 -21.13 -2.98
C GLU A 124 10.65 -19.99 -3.94
N PHE A 125 9.47 -19.41 -3.78
CA PHE A 125 9.04 -18.27 -4.58
C PHE A 125 9.70 -16.97 -4.10
N GLU A 126 9.72 -16.69 -2.79
CA GLU A 126 10.38 -15.50 -2.20
C GLU A 126 11.86 -15.39 -2.64
N ASP A 127 12.56 -16.52 -2.74
CA ASP A 127 13.94 -16.61 -3.26
C ASP A 127 14.08 -16.13 -4.73
N ALA A 128 13.01 -16.21 -5.53
CA ALA A 128 13.01 -15.75 -6.92
C ALA A 128 12.94 -14.22 -7.07
N ALA A 129 12.54 -13.48 -6.02
CA ALA A 129 12.41 -12.02 -6.05
C ALA A 129 12.85 -11.38 -4.71
N PRO A 130 14.14 -11.53 -4.32
CA PRO A 130 14.64 -11.15 -3.00
C PRO A 130 14.49 -9.65 -2.69
N GLU A 131 14.39 -8.81 -3.72
CA GLU A 131 14.17 -7.37 -3.59
C GLU A 131 12.81 -6.98 -3.01
N THR A 132 11.83 -7.88 -3.01
CA THR A 132 10.49 -7.66 -2.42
C THR A 132 10.44 -8.01 -0.94
N ILE A 133 11.31 -8.91 -0.47
CA ILE A 133 11.35 -9.40 0.92
C ILE A 133 11.41 -8.26 1.93
N PRO A 134 12.27 -7.22 1.77
CA PRO A 134 12.29 -6.10 2.71
C PRO A 134 10.95 -5.36 2.88
N PHE A 135 10.07 -5.37 1.88
CA PHE A 135 8.73 -4.78 1.99
C PHE A 135 7.78 -5.69 2.75
N LEU A 136 7.87 -7.00 2.54
CA LEU A 136 7.09 -7.99 3.27
C LEU A 136 7.47 -8.00 4.76
N ASP A 137 8.76 -7.87 5.08
CA ASP A 137 9.23 -7.77 6.47
C ASP A 137 8.71 -6.51 7.17
N VAL A 138 8.61 -5.39 6.43
CA VAL A 138 7.95 -4.17 6.97
C VAL A 138 6.47 -4.44 7.19
N TYR A 139 5.80 -5.11 6.25
CA TYR A 139 4.40 -5.47 6.39
C TYR A 139 4.15 -6.38 7.62
N ARG A 140 5.01 -7.39 7.82
CA ARG A 140 4.99 -8.30 8.99
C ARG A 140 5.36 -7.63 10.31
N GLY A 141 5.89 -6.40 10.26
CA GLY A 141 6.33 -5.66 11.46
C GLY A 141 7.74 -6.00 11.93
N GLU A 142 8.48 -6.81 11.18
CA GLU A 142 9.84 -7.24 11.50
C GLU A 142 10.89 -6.19 11.13
N LYS A 143 10.55 -5.32 10.16
CA LYS A 143 11.40 -4.22 9.72
C LYS A 143 10.69 -2.88 9.89
N LYS A 144 11.44 -1.84 10.26
CA LYS A 144 10.88 -0.49 10.40
C LYS A 144 10.49 0.13 9.05
N LYS A 145 11.36 0.02 8.03
CA LYS A 145 11.19 0.71 6.75
C LYS A 145 11.83 -0.03 5.58
N SER A 146 11.23 0.11 4.41
CA SER A 146 11.80 -0.25 3.11
C SER A 146 11.44 0.79 2.06
N THR A 147 12.29 0.96 1.05
CA THR A 147 12.09 1.95 -0.01
C THR A 147 12.69 1.44 -1.33
N LYS A 148 11.96 1.65 -2.43
CA LYS A 148 12.41 1.39 -3.80
C LYS A 148 12.16 2.67 -4.57
N SER A 149 13.21 3.17 -5.22
CA SER A 149 13.15 4.44 -5.95
C SER A 149 13.73 4.30 -7.35
N THR A 150 13.12 5.00 -8.28
CA THR A 150 13.66 5.30 -9.61
C THR A 150 13.76 6.81 -9.79
N GLU A 151 14.10 7.26 -10.99
CA GLU A 151 14.06 8.68 -11.35
C GLU A 151 12.64 9.24 -11.32
N SER A 152 11.62 8.42 -11.60
CA SER A 152 10.22 8.85 -11.73
C SER A 152 9.32 8.40 -10.57
N LEU A 153 9.81 7.57 -9.64
CA LEU A 153 8.98 6.94 -8.60
C LEU A 153 9.75 6.75 -7.30
N ILE A 154 9.04 6.87 -6.18
CA ILE A 154 9.45 6.32 -4.88
C ILE A 154 8.27 5.53 -4.32
N LEU A 155 8.47 4.24 -4.06
CA LEU A 155 7.61 3.44 -3.19
C LEU A 155 8.31 3.30 -1.84
N SER A 156 7.60 3.56 -0.76
CA SER A 156 8.08 3.27 0.59
C SER A 156 7.01 2.60 1.44
N MET A 157 7.45 1.70 2.32
CA MET A 157 6.65 1.16 3.41
C MET A 157 7.37 1.47 4.71
N GLU A 158 6.64 1.95 5.71
CA GLU A 158 7.21 2.31 7.01
C GLU A 158 6.22 2.04 8.15
N ASN A 159 6.68 1.37 9.20
CA ASN A 159 5.99 1.29 10.47
C ASN A 159 6.28 2.56 11.27
N ILE A 160 5.24 3.36 11.48
CA ILE A 160 5.29 4.68 12.12
C ILE A 160 4.39 4.74 13.36
N LEU A 161 4.61 5.76 14.18
CA LEU A 161 3.66 6.20 15.19
C LEU A 161 2.95 7.44 14.66
N SER A 162 1.63 7.39 14.51
CA SER A 162 0.80 8.49 14.01
C SER A 162 -0.37 8.69 14.98
N GLU A 163 -0.50 9.88 15.56
CA GLU A 163 -1.55 10.19 16.54
C GLU A 163 -1.61 9.17 17.68
N ASP A 164 -0.43 8.83 18.22
CA ASP A 164 -0.22 7.81 19.26
C ASP A 164 -0.65 6.37 18.89
N LYS A 165 -1.00 6.12 17.63
CA LYS A 165 -1.30 4.78 17.10
C LYS A 165 -0.13 4.25 16.28
N ALA A 166 0.23 2.98 16.49
CA ALA A 166 1.17 2.27 15.62
C ALA A 166 0.49 1.95 14.28
N ARG A 167 1.07 2.41 13.17
CA ARG A 167 0.50 2.24 11.83
C ARG A 167 1.55 1.82 10.81
N LEU A 168 1.12 1.06 9.81
CA LEU A 168 1.86 0.86 8.58
C LEU A 168 1.47 1.96 7.59
N LEU A 169 2.46 2.72 7.12
CA LEU A 169 2.33 3.66 6.02
C LEU A 169 2.87 3.01 4.74
N ILE A 170 2.04 2.96 3.70
CA ILE A 170 2.44 2.68 2.32
C ILE A 170 2.34 3.98 1.53
N GLU A 171 3.45 4.47 1.02
CA GLU A 171 3.53 5.74 0.28
C GLU A 171 4.09 5.51 -1.12
N ILE A 172 3.38 6.03 -2.12
CA ILE A 172 3.81 6.07 -3.52
C ILE A 172 3.92 7.53 -3.93
N ASN A 173 5.09 7.94 -4.40
CA ASN A 173 5.38 9.30 -4.86
C ASN A 173 5.90 9.25 -6.31
N LEU A 174 5.17 9.90 -7.22
CA LEU A 174 5.52 10.04 -8.62
C LEU A 174 6.28 11.35 -8.80
N LYS A 175 7.56 11.22 -9.11
CA LYS A 175 8.42 12.36 -9.46
C LYS A 175 8.01 12.87 -10.85
N ASN A 176 8.01 14.18 -11.01
CA ASN A 176 7.75 14.82 -12.30
C ASN A 176 8.91 14.60 -13.27
#